data_AF-A0A9E5LUC6-F1
#
_entry.id   AF-A0A9E5LUC6-F1
#
_cell.length_a   1.000
_cell.length_b   1.000
_cell.length_c   1.000
_cell.angle_alpha   90.00
_cell.angle_beta   90.00
_cell.angle_gamma   90.00
#
_symmetry.space_group_name_H-M   'P 1'
#
loop_
_entity.id
_entity.type
_entity.pdbx_description
1 polymer ?
#
loop_
_entity_poly.entity_id
_entity_poly.type
_entity_poly.pdbx_seq_one_letter_code
_entity_poly.pdbx_strand_id
1 'polypeptide(L)'
;MTLFILIAVFMTVVAVLLIVIPFRKNKINPEKISLEQDENIAILRNQLRQFELDCQEGRISQEQLQESRLDIEKRLLQEERAIAADQLVLNGEQHQRNKKWSTIFIASTLPIGAIVLYLFVGSPLALYLPEANQGQPQLTQQDIEGMVERLAQRLEKDPNNAEGWQMLGRSYAALQRMPEALAAYKKALALNPNNAPLLVDYADLLAFENKSIKGEPIRLVQKALQIDPNNLKGLALAGTASFETGDYKKAEEYWSKAKGLVPADSEFARGMDENIAVARAESNQRKK
;
A
#
# COMPACT_ATOMS: atom_id res chain seq x y z
N MET A 1 -11.29 14.33 0.81
CA MET A 1 -9.86 14.40 0.36
C MET A 1 -9.08 15.55 1.01
N THR A 2 -9.68 16.73 1.20
CA THR A 2 -9.06 17.86 1.95
C THR A 2 -8.64 17.49 3.38
N LEU A 3 -9.44 16.66 4.08
CA LEU A 3 -9.16 16.18 5.43
C LEU A 3 -7.85 15.36 5.51
N PHE A 4 -7.59 14.48 4.53
CA PHE A 4 -6.38 13.65 4.50
C PHE A 4 -5.12 14.50 4.31
N ILE A 5 -5.16 15.47 3.39
CA ILE A 5 -4.05 16.39 3.13
C ILE A 5 -3.78 17.27 4.36
N LEU A 6 -4.84 17.77 5.02
CA LEU A 6 -4.71 18.53 6.27
C LEU A 6 -4.04 17.72 7.38
N ILE A 7 -4.43 16.45 7.55
CA ILE A 7 -3.83 15.56 8.55
C ILE A 7 -2.36 15.27 8.22
N ALA A 8 -2.03 15.03 6.95
CA ALA A 8 -0.66 14.75 6.51
C ALA A 8 0.28 15.96 6.70
N VAL A 9 -0.18 17.17 6.35
CA VAL A 9 0.57 18.42 6.57
C VAL A 9 0.72 18.70 8.06
N PHE A 10 -0.34 18.48 8.85
CA PHE A 10 -0.28 18.67 10.30
C PHE A 10 0.73 17.73 10.95
N MET A 11 0.73 16.44 10.58
CA MET A 11 1.67 15.44 11.11
C MET A 11 3.12 15.77 10.75
N THR A 12 3.39 16.26 9.54
CA THR A 12 4.75 16.67 9.13
C THR A 12 5.23 17.91 9.88
N VAL A 13 4.36 18.91 10.08
CA VAL A 13 4.70 20.10 10.88
C VAL A 13 4.99 19.74 12.34
N VAL A 14 4.17 18.87 12.94
CA VAL A 14 4.38 18.40 14.32
C VAL A 14 5.70 17.62 14.45
N ALA A 15 6.02 16.75 13.50
CA ALA A 15 7.27 16.00 13.50
C ALA A 15 8.49 16.93 13.40
N VAL A 16 8.45 17.96 12.56
CA VAL A 16 9.52 18.96 12.43
C VAL A 16 9.64 19.78 13.71
N LEU A 17 8.54 20.22 14.32
CA LEU A 17 8.55 20.97 15.57
C LEU A 17 9.15 20.16 16.73
N LEU A 18 8.78 18.88 16.86
CA LEU A 18 9.34 17.99 17.89
C LEU A 18 10.85 17.76 17.74
N ILE A 19 11.40 17.85 16.52
CA ILE A 19 12.83 17.71 16.26
C ILE A 19 13.58 19.04 16.49
N VAL A 20 13.00 20.17 16.08
CA VAL A 20 13.67 21.48 16.10
C VAL A 20 13.63 22.15 17.48
N ILE A 21 12.51 22.03 18.20
CA ILE A 21 12.30 22.68 19.51
C ILE A 21 13.35 22.25 20.56
N PRO A 22 13.69 20.96 20.76
CA PRO A 22 14.70 20.57 21.76
C PRO A 22 16.13 21.00 21.36
N PHE A 23 16.37 21.41 20.12
CA PHE A 23 17.67 21.86 19.64
C PHE A 23 17.89 23.38 19.77
N ARG A 24 16.87 24.12 20.23
CA ARG A 24 16.94 25.56 20.47
C ARG A 24 17.56 25.85 21.84
N LYS A 25 18.82 25.41 22.04
CA LYS A 25 19.59 25.74 23.24
C LYS A 25 20.00 27.21 23.24
N ASN A 26 20.04 27.79 24.44
CA ASN A 26 20.49 29.15 24.71
C ASN A 26 21.93 29.32 24.19
N LYS A 27 22.20 30.38 23.41
CA LYS A 27 23.54 30.66 22.91
C LYS A 27 24.44 31.00 24.10
N ILE A 28 25.33 30.08 24.47
CA ILE A 28 26.43 30.37 25.38
C ILE A 28 27.37 31.32 24.64
N ASN A 29 27.67 32.49 25.23
CA ASN A 29 28.58 33.45 24.62
C ASN A 29 30.01 33.22 25.15
N PRO A 30 30.91 32.57 24.39
CA PRO A 30 32.22 32.17 24.87
C PRO A 30 33.10 33.35 25.27
N GLU A 31 32.98 34.49 24.58
CA GLU A 31 33.75 35.71 24.93
C GLU A 31 33.40 36.24 26.32
N LYS A 32 32.12 36.14 26.72
CA LYS A 32 31.66 36.65 28.02
C LYS A 32 32.20 35.79 29.17
N ILE A 33 32.25 34.47 28.97
CA ILE A 33 32.75 33.52 29.97
C ILE A 33 34.25 33.70 30.18
N SER A 34 35.03 33.83 29.10
CA SER A 34 36.48 34.06 29.21
C SER A 34 36.82 35.40 29.87
N LEU A 35 36.06 36.46 29.56
CA LEU A 35 36.23 37.78 30.18
C LEU A 35 35.96 37.75 31.69
N GLU A 36 34.87 37.11 32.13
CA GLU A 36 34.53 36.99 33.56
C GLU A 36 35.61 36.18 34.33
N GLN A 37 36.16 35.13 33.73
CA GLN A 37 37.22 34.28 34.32
C GLN A 37 38.57 35.01 34.44
N ASP A 38 38.98 35.74 33.40
CA ASP A 38 40.21 36.54 33.41
C ASP A 38 40.15 37.66 34.46
N GLU A 39 39.00 38.30 34.61
CA GLU A 39 38.76 39.32 35.64
C GLU A 39 38.85 38.74 37.07
N ASN A 40 38.23 37.58 37.32
CA ASN A 40 38.27 36.90 38.62
C ASN A 40 39.70 36.53 39.05
N ILE A 41 40.50 35.97 38.13
CA ILE A 41 41.90 35.60 38.39
C ILE A 41 42.73 36.86 38.67
N ALA A 42 42.51 37.94 37.93
CA ALA A 42 43.21 39.20 38.13
C ALA A 42 42.94 39.81 39.52
N ILE A 43 41.70 39.74 40.00
CA ILE A 43 41.31 40.20 41.34
C ILE A 43 42.05 39.41 42.43
N LEU A 44 42.07 38.07 42.34
CA LEU A 44 42.73 37.21 43.32
C LEU A 44 44.25 37.47 43.39
N ARG A 45 44.89 37.64 42.22
CA ARG A 45 46.33 38.00 42.15
C ARG A 45 46.62 39.36 42.78
N ASN A 46 45.73 40.32 42.59
CA ASN A 46 45.89 41.65 43.16
C ASN A 46 45.72 41.64 44.70
N GLN A 47 44.74 40.89 45.20
CA GLN A 47 44.54 40.68 46.64
C GLN A 47 45.77 40.05 47.30
N LEU A 48 46.38 39.05 46.66
CA LEU A 48 47.61 38.44 47.18
C LEU A 48 48.75 39.45 47.31
N ARG A 49 48.95 40.30 46.29
CA ARG A 49 49.98 41.34 46.30
C ARG A 49 49.74 42.36 47.41
N GLN A 50 48.49 42.70 47.70
CA GLN A 50 48.13 43.60 48.80
C GLN A 50 48.51 43.00 50.15
N PHE A 51 48.18 41.74 50.41
CA PHE A 51 48.58 41.05 51.65
C PHE A 51 50.11 40.97 51.81
N GLU A 52 50.85 40.76 50.71
CA GLU A 52 52.32 40.77 50.75
C GLU A 52 52.88 42.14 51.14
N LEU A 53 52.30 43.22 50.63
CA LEU A 53 52.68 44.59 51.01
C LEU A 53 52.33 44.90 52.47
N ASP A 54 51.13 44.54 52.93
CA ASP A 54 50.71 44.74 54.31
C ASP A 54 51.60 43.96 55.31
N CYS A 55 52.12 42.80 54.90
CA CYS A 55 53.10 42.05 55.71
C CYS A 55 54.47 42.76 55.75
N GLN A 56 54.91 43.35 54.64
CA GLN A 56 56.15 44.14 54.58
C GLN A 56 56.06 45.42 55.41
N GLU A 57 54.88 46.05 55.43
CA GLU A 57 54.59 47.23 56.24
C GLU A 57 54.29 46.90 57.72
N GLY A 58 54.33 45.62 58.11
CA GLY A 58 54.13 45.17 59.49
C GLY A 58 52.67 45.25 59.99
N ARG A 59 51.69 45.40 59.09
CA ARG A 59 50.26 45.48 59.42
C ARG A 59 49.63 44.12 59.70
N ILE A 60 50.19 43.05 59.13
CA ILE A 60 49.76 41.66 59.35
C ILE A 60 50.96 40.77 59.70
N SER A 61 50.72 39.67 60.41
CA SER A 61 51.78 38.71 60.77
C SER A 61 52.12 37.77 59.60
N GLN A 62 53.31 37.16 59.63
CA GLN A 62 53.69 36.15 58.62
C GLN A 62 52.75 34.94 58.61
N GLU A 63 52.16 34.58 59.75
CA GLU A 63 51.21 33.47 59.86
C GLU A 63 49.89 33.78 59.14
N GLN A 64 49.38 35.01 59.29
CA GLN A 64 48.18 35.50 58.60
C GLN A 64 48.37 35.57 57.07
N LEU A 65 49.58 35.91 56.61
CA LEU A 65 49.92 35.88 55.19
C LEU A 65 49.89 34.44 54.63
N GLN A 66 50.38 33.46 55.37
CA GLN A 66 50.38 32.05 54.94
C GLN A 66 48.95 31.50 54.85
N GLU A 67 48.08 31.83 55.80
CA GLU A 67 46.67 31.44 55.77
C GLU A 67 45.93 32.05 54.56
N SER A 68 46.15 33.34 54.31
CA SER A 68 45.55 34.05 53.17
C SER A 68 46.03 33.49 51.83
N ARG A 69 47.31 33.12 51.72
CA ARG A 69 47.87 32.45 50.53
C ARG A 69 47.18 31.13 50.23
N LEU A 70 46.98 30.29 51.25
CA LEU A 70 46.34 28.99 51.10
C LEU A 70 44.87 29.11 50.65
N ASP A 71 44.13 30.11 51.15
CA ASP A 71 42.75 30.34 50.71
C ASP A 71 42.69 30.81 49.24
N ILE A 72 43.57 31.74 48.86
CA ILE A 72 43.67 32.23 47.49
C ILE A 72 44.07 31.10 46.52
N GLU A 73 45.03 30.25 46.90
CA GLU A 73 45.45 29.10 46.09
C GLU A 73 44.30 28.11 45.86
N LYS A 74 43.49 27.83 46.90
CA LYS A 74 42.29 26.99 46.75
C LYS A 74 41.27 27.59 45.79
N ARG A 75 41.04 28.91 45.86
CA ARG A 75 40.11 29.60 44.96
C ARG A 75 40.61 29.64 43.51
N LEU A 76 41.91 29.85 43.32
CA LEU A 76 42.54 29.78 41.98
C LEU A 76 42.38 28.39 41.36
N LEU A 77 42.60 27.32 42.14
CA LEU A 77 42.39 25.95 41.67
C LEU A 77 40.92 25.65 41.34
N GLN A 78 39.96 26.27 42.04
CA GLN A 78 38.54 26.15 41.70
C GLN A 78 38.21 26.87 40.39
N GLU A 79 38.76 28.05 40.17
CA GLU A 79 38.58 28.80 38.92
C GLU A 79 39.21 28.08 37.73
N GLU A 80 40.41 27.51 37.88
CA GLU A 80 41.04 26.67 36.85
C GLU A 80 40.20 25.44 36.48
N ARG A 81 39.55 24.81 37.48
CA ARG A 81 38.62 23.70 37.24
C ARG A 81 37.35 24.15 36.53
N ALA A 82 36.83 25.33 36.86
CA ALA A 82 35.69 25.92 36.18
C ALA A 82 36.03 26.23 34.70
N ILE A 83 37.19 26.82 34.44
CA ILE A 83 37.73 27.06 33.10
C ILE A 83 37.84 25.74 32.32
N ALA A 84 38.40 24.68 32.93
CA ALA A 84 38.52 23.38 32.30
C ALA A 84 37.15 22.76 31.98
N ALA A 85 36.17 22.89 32.87
CA ALA A 85 34.81 22.42 32.65
C ALA A 85 34.13 23.17 31.50
N ASP A 86 34.25 24.50 31.45
CA ASP A 86 33.69 25.32 30.39
C ASP A 86 34.35 25.06 29.03
N GLN A 87 35.69 24.88 29.00
CA GLN A 87 36.41 24.48 27.78
C GLN A 87 35.96 23.10 27.26
N LEU A 88 35.69 22.13 28.14
CA LEU A 88 35.15 20.83 27.75
C LEU A 88 33.73 20.96 27.15
N VAL A 89 32.89 21.84 27.70
CA VAL A 89 31.55 22.12 27.16
C VAL A 89 31.64 22.79 25.78
N LEU A 90 32.54 23.76 25.60
CA LEU A 90 32.76 24.46 24.32
C LEU A 90 33.28 23.50 23.24
N ASN A 91 34.24 22.63 23.56
CA ASN A 91 34.77 21.62 22.64
C ASN A 91 33.71 20.55 22.28
N GLY A 92 32.84 20.18 23.22
CA GLY A 92 31.72 19.27 22.98
C GLY A 92 30.67 19.83 22.01
N GLU A 93 30.32 21.12 22.14
CA GLU A 93 29.40 21.82 21.24
C GLU A 93 29.96 21.96 19.80
N GLN A 94 31.27 22.16 19.65
CA GLN A 94 31.94 22.27 18.34
C GLN A 94 31.92 20.93 17.58
N HIS A 95 32.05 19.80 18.29
CA HIS A 95 31.89 18.46 17.72
C HIS A 95 30.42 18.12 17.37
N GLN A 96 29.46 18.74 18.06
CA GLN A 96 28.03 18.56 17.80
C GLN A 96 27.51 19.44 16.65
N ARG A 97 28.16 20.58 16.36
CA ARG A 97 27.85 21.46 15.22
C ARG A 97 28.03 20.77 13.87
N ASN A 98 29.00 19.86 13.73
CA ASN A 98 29.14 19.01 12.52
C ASN A 98 28.09 17.88 12.43
N LYS A 99 27.53 17.42 13.56
CA LYS A 99 26.41 16.46 13.57
C LYS A 99 25.04 17.12 13.31
N LYS A 100 24.89 18.44 13.51
CA LYS A 100 23.66 19.17 13.16
C LYS A 100 23.44 19.22 11.65
N TRP A 101 24.51 19.25 10.85
CA TRP A 101 24.38 19.20 9.39
C TRP A 101 23.97 17.82 8.90
N SER A 102 24.46 16.72 9.51
CA SER A 102 24.05 15.37 9.12
C SER A 102 22.58 15.07 9.46
N THR A 103 22.04 15.59 10.56
CA THR A 103 20.62 15.41 10.89
C THR A 103 19.70 16.24 10.00
N ILE A 104 20.10 17.46 9.63
CA ILE A 104 19.35 18.28 8.65
C ILE A 104 19.37 17.62 7.27
N PHE A 105 20.51 17.07 6.85
CA PHE A 105 20.61 16.33 5.59
C PHE A 105 19.71 15.09 5.60
N ILE A 106 19.69 14.28 6.67
CA ILE A 106 18.83 13.08 6.78
C ILE A 106 17.33 13.45 6.84
N ALA A 107 16.98 14.48 7.62
CA ALA A 107 15.60 14.92 7.78
C ALA A 107 15.04 15.56 6.49
N SER A 108 15.90 16.06 5.61
CA SER A 108 15.51 16.65 4.33
C SER A 108 15.55 15.64 3.17
N THR A 109 16.49 14.69 3.17
CA THR A 109 16.57 13.67 2.11
C THR A 109 15.41 12.68 2.15
N LEU A 110 14.85 12.37 3.33
CA LEU A 110 13.70 11.48 3.43
C LEU A 110 12.44 12.04 2.74
N PRO A 111 11.97 13.28 3.01
CA PRO A 111 10.82 13.85 2.31
C PRO A 111 11.12 14.17 0.84
N ILE A 112 12.33 14.62 0.49
CA ILE A 112 12.69 14.87 -0.91
C ILE A 112 12.73 13.55 -1.68
N GLY A 113 13.31 12.50 -1.11
CA GLY A 113 13.34 11.16 -1.69
C GLY A 113 11.94 10.57 -1.85
N ALA A 114 11.05 10.78 -0.89
CA ALA A 114 9.64 10.38 -1.00
C ALA A 114 8.92 11.12 -2.14
N ILE A 115 9.17 12.42 -2.32
CA ILE A 115 8.63 13.21 -3.44
C ILE A 115 9.18 12.70 -4.77
N VAL A 116 10.50 12.50 -4.90
CA VAL A 116 11.13 12.00 -6.14
C VAL A 116 10.63 10.59 -6.48
N LEU A 117 10.52 9.71 -5.50
CA LEU A 117 9.99 8.36 -5.68
C LEU A 117 8.50 8.40 -6.05
N TYR A 118 7.72 9.33 -5.49
CA TYR A 118 6.35 9.58 -5.92
C TYR A 118 6.25 10.16 -7.34
N LEU A 119 7.21 10.97 -7.78
CA LEU A 119 7.25 11.45 -9.17
C LEU A 119 7.70 10.36 -10.16
N PHE A 120 8.51 9.39 -9.73
CA PHE A 120 9.06 8.33 -10.58
C PHE A 120 8.17 7.07 -10.64
N VAL A 121 7.56 6.70 -9.52
CA VAL A 121 6.67 5.52 -9.38
C VAL A 121 5.19 5.92 -9.42
N GLY A 122 4.86 7.10 -8.91
CA GLY A 122 3.50 7.63 -8.90
C GLY A 122 3.17 8.44 -10.15
N SER A 123 1.89 8.70 -10.35
CA SER A 123 1.37 9.57 -11.40
C SER A 123 0.96 10.92 -10.78
N PRO A 124 1.88 11.89 -10.59
CA PRO A 124 1.54 13.20 -10.06
C PRO A 124 0.52 13.96 -10.94
N LEU A 125 0.43 13.59 -12.22
CA LEU A 125 -0.60 14.07 -13.14
C LEU A 125 -2.02 13.62 -12.74
N ALA A 126 -2.20 12.51 -11.99
CA ALA A 126 -3.51 12.05 -11.53
C ALA A 126 -4.16 12.99 -10.50
N LEU A 127 -3.37 13.82 -9.82
CA LEU A 127 -3.86 14.82 -8.87
C LEU A 127 -4.30 16.14 -9.55
N TYR A 128 -3.75 16.44 -10.74
CA TYR A 128 -4.05 17.64 -11.52
C TYR A 128 -4.92 17.38 -12.75
N LEU A 129 -5.26 16.12 -13.01
CA LEU A 129 -6.40 15.79 -13.84
C LEU A 129 -7.64 16.22 -13.04
N PRO A 130 -8.35 17.31 -13.43
CA PRO A 130 -9.67 17.58 -12.87
C PRO A 130 -10.49 16.35 -13.23
N GLU A 131 -10.78 15.49 -12.26
CA GLU A 131 -11.47 14.21 -12.41
C GLU A 131 -11.28 13.58 -13.81
N ALA A 132 -10.48 12.53 -13.91
CA ALA A 132 -10.51 11.62 -15.06
C ALA A 132 -11.88 10.89 -15.24
N ASN A 133 -12.99 11.55 -14.87
CA ASN A 133 -14.37 11.33 -15.24
C ASN A 133 -14.88 12.33 -16.31
N GLN A 134 -14.02 13.14 -16.93
CA GLN A 134 -14.38 13.85 -18.17
C GLN A 134 -13.52 13.37 -19.34
N GLY A 135 -13.92 12.26 -19.97
CA GLY A 135 -13.30 11.85 -21.24
C GLY A 135 -13.53 10.41 -21.68
N GLN A 136 -13.87 9.48 -20.79
CA GLN A 136 -14.65 8.33 -21.24
C GLN A 136 -16.11 8.78 -21.21
N PRO A 137 -16.84 8.82 -22.34
CA PRO A 137 -18.28 8.95 -22.25
C PRO A 137 -18.74 7.89 -21.27
N GLN A 138 -19.42 8.30 -20.19
CA GLN A 138 -20.17 7.36 -19.38
C GLN A 138 -21.13 6.71 -20.37
N LEU A 139 -20.78 5.51 -20.82
CA LEU A 139 -21.54 4.75 -21.78
C LEU A 139 -22.91 4.56 -21.15
N THR A 140 -23.87 5.36 -21.60
CA THR A 140 -25.24 5.21 -21.17
C THR A 140 -25.71 3.85 -21.66
N GLN A 141 -26.74 3.30 -21.03
CA GLN A 141 -27.36 2.06 -21.52
C GLN A 141 -27.73 2.18 -23.02
N GLN A 142 -28.19 3.36 -23.43
CA GLN A 142 -28.51 3.68 -24.82
C GLN A 142 -27.27 3.69 -25.73
N ASP A 143 -26.11 4.15 -25.25
CA ASP A 143 -24.86 4.08 -26.02
C ASP A 143 -24.38 2.64 -26.21
N ILE A 144 -24.52 1.81 -25.17
CA ILE A 144 -24.19 0.38 -25.22
C ILE A 144 -25.10 -0.33 -26.22
N GLU A 145 -26.41 -0.10 -26.15
CA GLU A 145 -27.37 -0.63 -27.12
C GLU A 145 -27.01 -0.20 -28.55
N GLY A 146 -26.71 1.08 -28.77
CA GLY A 146 -26.28 1.58 -30.07
C GLY A 146 -24.98 0.94 -30.59
N MET A 147 -24.04 0.60 -29.72
CA MET A 147 -22.83 -0.14 -30.08
C MET A 147 -23.13 -1.58 -30.46
N VAL A 148 -24.02 -2.24 -29.73
CA VAL A 148 -24.45 -3.62 -30.01
C VAL A 148 -25.19 -3.70 -31.34
N GLU A 149 -26.08 -2.75 -31.64
CA GLU A 149 -26.77 -2.71 -32.93
C GLU A 149 -25.81 -2.46 -34.11
N ARG A 150 -24.81 -1.58 -33.94
CA ARG A 150 -23.75 -1.41 -34.97
C ARG A 150 -22.94 -2.68 -35.19
N LEU A 151 -22.63 -3.42 -34.12
CA LEU A 151 -21.95 -4.71 -34.22
C LEU A 151 -22.83 -5.73 -34.97
N ALA A 152 -24.12 -5.80 -34.65
CA ALA A 152 -25.07 -6.68 -35.33
C ALA A 152 -25.12 -6.39 -36.84
N GLN A 153 -25.30 -5.12 -37.22
CA GLN A 153 -25.32 -4.70 -38.64
C GLN A 153 -24.01 -5.03 -39.37
N ARG A 154 -22.86 -4.91 -38.70
CA ARG A 154 -21.57 -5.27 -39.28
C ARG A 154 -21.49 -6.77 -39.54
N LEU A 155 -21.95 -7.60 -38.59
CA LEU A 155 -21.93 -9.06 -38.70
C LEU A 155 -22.97 -9.57 -39.70
N GLU A 156 -24.04 -8.83 -39.99
CA GLU A 156 -24.91 -9.16 -41.11
C GLU A 156 -24.23 -8.98 -42.47
N LYS A 157 -23.35 -7.98 -42.60
CA LYS A 157 -22.56 -7.74 -43.82
C LYS A 157 -21.37 -8.69 -43.94
N ASP A 158 -20.81 -9.11 -42.81
CA ASP A 158 -19.72 -10.09 -42.72
C ASP A 158 -20.11 -11.26 -41.82
N PRO A 159 -20.91 -12.22 -42.33
CA PRO A 159 -21.51 -13.26 -41.51
C PRO A 159 -20.52 -14.35 -41.09
N ASN A 160 -19.30 -14.38 -41.61
CA ASN A 160 -18.35 -15.48 -41.40
C ASN A 160 -17.43 -15.28 -40.18
N ASN A 161 -17.74 -14.33 -39.29
CA ASN A 161 -16.95 -14.04 -38.11
C ASN A 161 -17.52 -14.68 -36.84
N ALA A 162 -17.07 -15.90 -36.51
CA ALA A 162 -17.54 -16.65 -35.34
C ALA A 162 -17.31 -15.91 -34.00
N GLU A 163 -16.14 -15.29 -33.84
CA GLU A 163 -15.78 -14.53 -32.63
C GLU A 163 -16.65 -13.29 -32.47
N GLY A 164 -16.97 -12.61 -33.58
CA GLY A 164 -17.88 -11.48 -33.60
C GLY A 164 -19.29 -11.87 -33.19
N TRP A 165 -19.82 -12.99 -33.70
CA TRP A 165 -21.12 -13.52 -33.28
C TRP A 165 -21.14 -13.93 -31.81
N GLN A 166 -20.05 -14.50 -31.29
CA GLN A 166 -19.91 -14.82 -29.86
C GLN A 166 -19.92 -13.56 -29.01
N MET A 167 -19.18 -12.52 -29.41
CA MET A 167 -19.17 -11.22 -28.72
C MET A 167 -20.56 -10.59 -28.71
N LEU A 168 -21.25 -10.61 -29.86
CA LEU A 168 -22.61 -10.11 -29.97
C LEU A 168 -23.57 -10.86 -29.04
N GLY A 169 -23.46 -12.19 -28.96
CA GLY A 169 -24.24 -13.02 -28.04
C GLY A 169 -24.02 -12.65 -26.57
N ARG A 170 -22.76 -12.43 -26.17
CA ARG A 170 -22.42 -11.94 -24.81
C ARG A 170 -23.01 -10.56 -24.53
N SER A 171 -22.93 -9.65 -25.51
CA SER A 171 -23.48 -8.31 -25.37
C SER A 171 -25.00 -8.32 -25.22
N TYR A 172 -25.72 -9.12 -26.01
CA TYR A 172 -27.17 -9.26 -25.84
C TYR A 172 -27.54 -9.89 -24.50
N ALA A 173 -26.79 -10.90 -24.03
CA ALA A 173 -27.02 -11.51 -22.72
C ALA A 173 -26.83 -10.49 -21.57
N ALA A 174 -25.80 -9.63 -21.67
CA ALA A 174 -25.56 -8.55 -20.71
C ALA A 174 -26.68 -7.50 -20.70
N LEU A 175 -27.31 -7.26 -21.86
CA LEU A 175 -28.49 -6.41 -22.01
C LEU A 175 -29.81 -7.13 -21.69
N GLN A 176 -29.76 -8.36 -21.17
CA GLN A 176 -30.93 -9.22 -20.89
C GLN A 176 -31.81 -9.54 -22.10
N ARG A 177 -31.28 -9.38 -23.32
CA ARG A 177 -31.91 -9.71 -24.59
C ARG A 177 -31.65 -11.17 -24.94
N MET A 178 -32.25 -12.08 -24.17
CA MET A 178 -31.97 -13.52 -24.24
C MET A 178 -32.25 -14.16 -25.61
N PRO A 179 -33.37 -13.85 -26.31
CA PRO A 179 -33.64 -14.42 -27.62
C PRO A 179 -32.55 -14.09 -28.66
N GLU A 180 -32.11 -12.83 -28.69
CA GLU A 180 -31.06 -12.37 -29.60
C GLU A 180 -29.69 -12.94 -29.24
N ALA A 181 -29.41 -13.07 -27.94
CA ALA A 181 -28.19 -13.70 -27.46
C ALA A 181 -28.09 -15.16 -27.94
N LEU A 182 -29.17 -15.95 -27.75
CA LEU A 182 -29.23 -17.35 -28.21
C LEU A 182 -29.05 -17.45 -29.73
N ALA A 183 -29.69 -16.56 -30.50
CA ALA A 183 -29.54 -16.53 -31.96
C ALA A 183 -28.10 -16.24 -32.40
N ALA A 184 -27.43 -15.27 -31.76
CA ALA A 184 -26.05 -14.92 -32.04
C ALA A 184 -25.07 -16.06 -31.67
N TYR A 185 -25.24 -16.69 -30.50
CA TYR A 185 -24.46 -17.87 -30.12
C TYR A 185 -24.67 -19.05 -31.08
N LYS A 186 -25.90 -19.28 -31.54
CA LYS A 186 -26.20 -20.33 -32.53
C LYS A 186 -25.47 -20.07 -33.86
N LYS A 187 -25.40 -18.82 -34.33
CA LYS A 187 -24.61 -18.44 -35.51
C LYS A 187 -23.12 -18.66 -35.29
N ALA A 188 -22.58 -18.24 -34.14
CA ALA A 188 -21.18 -18.47 -33.78
C ALA A 188 -20.83 -19.97 -33.79
N LEU A 189 -21.70 -20.82 -33.23
CA LEU A 189 -21.51 -22.27 -33.20
C LEU A 189 -21.64 -22.92 -34.59
N ALA A 190 -22.49 -22.39 -35.48
CA ALA A 190 -22.57 -22.88 -36.85
C ALA A 190 -21.24 -22.68 -37.61
N LEU A 191 -20.53 -21.59 -37.31
CA LEU A 191 -19.23 -21.26 -37.90
C LEU A 191 -18.08 -22.00 -37.23
N ASN A 192 -18.16 -22.22 -35.91
CA ASN A 192 -17.14 -22.94 -35.15
C ASN A 192 -17.76 -23.97 -34.19
N PRO A 193 -18.18 -25.14 -34.71
CA PRO A 193 -18.96 -26.12 -33.95
C PRO A 193 -18.16 -26.88 -32.90
N ASN A 194 -16.83 -26.78 -32.91
CA ASN A 194 -15.92 -27.50 -32.02
C ASN A 194 -15.16 -26.56 -31.07
N ASN A 195 -15.70 -25.37 -30.81
CA ASN A 195 -15.17 -24.46 -29.80
C ASN A 195 -15.79 -24.79 -28.44
N ALA A 196 -15.01 -25.40 -27.55
CA ALA A 196 -15.49 -25.81 -26.22
C ALA A 196 -16.00 -24.63 -25.36
N PRO A 197 -15.27 -23.50 -25.20
CA PRO A 197 -15.81 -22.33 -24.51
C PRO A 197 -17.16 -21.85 -25.06
N LEU A 198 -17.30 -21.80 -26.39
CA LEU A 198 -18.53 -21.36 -27.04
C LEU A 198 -19.70 -22.31 -26.82
N LEU A 199 -19.45 -23.62 -26.86
CA LEU A 199 -20.45 -24.65 -26.54
C LEU A 199 -20.95 -24.51 -25.10
N VAL A 200 -20.05 -24.27 -24.14
CA VAL A 200 -20.39 -24.10 -22.73
C VAL A 200 -21.16 -22.80 -22.48
N ASP A 201 -20.74 -21.69 -23.09
CA ASP A 201 -21.46 -20.42 -22.95
C ASP A 201 -22.87 -20.47 -23.53
N TYR A 202 -23.05 -21.12 -24.69
CA TYR A 202 -24.38 -21.33 -25.26
C TYR A 202 -25.23 -22.27 -24.40
N ALA A 203 -24.64 -23.34 -23.87
CA ALA A 203 -25.33 -24.28 -22.99
C ALA A 203 -25.84 -23.60 -21.71
N ASP A 204 -25.01 -22.77 -21.09
CA ASP A 204 -25.34 -22.02 -19.89
C ASP A 204 -26.52 -21.07 -20.14
N LEU A 205 -26.46 -20.31 -21.23
CA LEU A 205 -27.54 -19.41 -21.64
C LEU A 205 -28.85 -20.16 -21.92
N LEU A 206 -28.77 -21.30 -22.59
CA LEU A 206 -29.92 -22.15 -22.89
C LEU A 206 -30.50 -22.79 -21.62
N ALA A 207 -29.65 -23.16 -20.65
CA ALA A 207 -30.08 -23.68 -19.37
C ALA A 207 -30.80 -22.61 -18.54
N PHE A 208 -30.32 -21.37 -18.58
CA PHE A 208 -30.98 -20.23 -17.95
C PHE A 208 -32.38 -19.99 -18.54
N GLU A 209 -32.49 -19.93 -19.88
CA GLU A 209 -33.77 -19.76 -20.58
C GLU A 209 -34.76 -20.89 -20.25
N ASN A 210 -34.28 -22.14 -20.31
CA ASN A 210 -35.09 -23.32 -20.02
C ASN A 210 -35.35 -23.54 -18.52
N LYS A 211 -34.71 -22.75 -17.65
CA LYS A 211 -34.66 -22.97 -16.18
C LYS A 211 -34.26 -24.40 -15.82
N SER A 212 -33.43 -25.04 -16.66
CA SER A 212 -32.98 -26.40 -16.48
C SER A 212 -31.79 -26.70 -17.38
N ILE A 213 -30.79 -27.40 -16.83
CA ILE A 213 -29.64 -27.91 -17.58
C ILE A 213 -29.96 -29.20 -18.36
N LYS A 214 -31.17 -29.75 -18.22
CA LYS A 214 -31.61 -30.98 -18.90
C LYS A 214 -31.85 -30.75 -20.39
N GLY A 215 -31.71 -31.80 -21.19
CA GLY A 215 -31.97 -31.76 -22.63
C GLY A 215 -30.76 -31.30 -23.44
N GLU A 216 -30.93 -30.30 -24.30
CA GLU A 216 -29.87 -29.79 -25.17
C GLU A 216 -28.67 -29.18 -24.41
N PRO A 217 -28.84 -28.37 -23.34
CA PRO A 217 -27.72 -27.78 -22.60
C PRO A 217 -26.67 -28.80 -22.14
N ILE A 218 -27.08 -29.88 -21.46
CA ILE A 218 -26.13 -30.89 -21.00
C ILE A 218 -25.44 -31.63 -22.16
N ARG A 219 -26.11 -31.80 -23.32
CA ARG A 219 -25.47 -32.40 -24.51
C ARG A 219 -24.34 -31.51 -25.04
N LEU A 220 -24.55 -30.19 -25.02
CA LEU A 220 -23.54 -29.21 -25.41
C LEU A 220 -22.37 -29.18 -24.43
N VAL A 221 -22.66 -29.21 -23.12
CA VAL A 221 -21.61 -29.32 -22.07
C VAL A 221 -20.79 -30.58 -22.24
N GLN A 222 -21.44 -31.73 -22.46
CA GLN A 222 -20.74 -33.01 -22.70
C GLN A 222 -19.87 -32.95 -23.95
N LYS A 223 -20.37 -32.38 -25.06
CA LYS A 223 -19.57 -32.17 -26.27
C LYS A 223 -18.36 -31.27 -26.00
N ALA A 224 -18.54 -30.19 -25.24
CA ALA A 224 -17.46 -29.31 -24.87
C ALA A 224 -16.39 -30.02 -24.04
N LEU A 225 -16.79 -30.86 -23.08
CA LEU A 225 -15.87 -31.65 -22.25
C LEU A 225 -15.18 -32.79 -23.01
N GLN A 226 -15.75 -33.26 -24.12
CA GLN A 226 -15.04 -34.17 -25.03
C GLN A 226 -13.91 -33.45 -25.80
N ILE A 227 -14.11 -32.17 -26.13
CA ILE A 227 -13.13 -31.34 -26.84
C ILE A 227 -12.06 -30.83 -25.88
N ASP A 228 -12.49 -30.28 -24.75
CA ASP A 228 -11.64 -29.75 -23.68
C ASP A 228 -12.07 -30.36 -22.33
N PRO A 229 -11.44 -31.48 -21.92
CA PRO A 229 -11.76 -32.14 -20.67
C PRO A 229 -11.51 -31.30 -19.41
N ASN A 230 -10.76 -30.20 -19.52
CA ASN A 230 -10.41 -29.33 -18.42
C ASN A 230 -11.12 -27.97 -18.50
N ASN A 231 -12.20 -27.87 -19.30
CA ASN A 231 -13.00 -26.66 -19.35
C ASN A 231 -13.68 -26.42 -17.99
N LEU A 232 -13.21 -25.41 -17.25
CA LEU A 232 -13.64 -25.15 -15.87
C LEU A 232 -15.16 -24.99 -15.75
N LYS A 233 -15.76 -24.15 -16.60
CA LYS A 233 -17.20 -23.88 -16.61
C LYS A 233 -17.99 -25.11 -17.07
N GLY A 234 -17.49 -25.85 -18.05
CA GLY A 234 -18.08 -27.12 -18.49
C GLY A 234 -18.13 -28.16 -17.36
N LEU A 235 -17.05 -28.31 -16.59
CA LEU A 235 -17.00 -29.22 -15.45
C LEU A 235 -17.98 -28.79 -14.35
N ALA A 236 -18.05 -27.49 -14.04
CA ALA A 236 -19.00 -26.97 -13.06
C ALA A 236 -20.46 -27.27 -13.46
N LEU A 237 -20.84 -26.99 -14.70
CA LEU A 237 -22.20 -27.26 -15.21
C LEU A 237 -22.50 -28.75 -15.30
N ALA A 238 -21.53 -29.59 -15.68
CA ALA A 238 -21.70 -31.04 -15.69
C ALA A 238 -21.92 -31.60 -14.28
N GLY A 239 -21.24 -31.05 -13.27
CA GLY A 239 -21.45 -31.37 -11.87
C GLY A 239 -22.86 -31.02 -11.41
N THR A 240 -23.33 -29.80 -11.71
CA THR A 240 -24.69 -29.34 -11.42
C THR A 240 -25.75 -30.23 -12.09
N ALA A 241 -25.58 -30.55 -13.37
CA ALA A 241 -26.48 -31.46 -14.08
C ALA A 241 -26.53 -32.87 -13.47
N SER A 242 -25.37 -33.39 -13.06
CA SER A 242 -25.28 -34.71 -12.41
C SER A 242 -25.97 -34.69 -11.06
N PHE A 243 -25.85 -33.58 -10.31
CA PHE A 243 -26.54 -33.39 -9.04
C PHE A 243 -28.07 -33.34 -9.23
N GLU A 244 -28.57 -32.54 -10.16
CA GLU A 244 -30.00 -32.42 -10.48
C GLU A 244 -30.64 -33.73 -10.97
N THR A 245 -29.84 -34.62 -11.58
CA THR A 245 -30.28 -35.93 -12.04
C THR A 245 -30.10 -37.02 -10.98
N GLY A 246 -29.57 -36.68 -9.80
CA GLY A 246 -29.36 -37.58 -8.67
C GLY A 246 -28.14 -38.49 -8.80
N ASP A 247 -27.28 -38.28 -9.80
CA ASP A 247 -25.99 -38.94 -9.93
C ASP A 247 -24.93 -38.16 -9.12
N TYR A 248 -25.08 -38.21 -7.80
CA TYR A 248 -24.25 -37.45 -6.88
C TYR A 248 -22.76 -37.84 -6.93
N LYS A 249 -22.45 -39.09 -7.33
CA LYS A 249 -21.06 -39.52 -7.53
C LYS A 249 -20.41 -38.77 -8.68
N LYS A 250 -21.06 -38.72 -9.85
CA LYS A 250 -20.55 -37.93 -10.98
C LYS A 250 -20.50 -36.44 -10.66
N ALA A 251 -21.46 -35.93 -9.90
CA ALA A 251 -21.44 -34.54 -9.45
C ALA A 251 -20.16 -34.22 -8.66
N GLU A 252 -19.84 -35.04 -7.66
CA GLU A 252 -18.61 -34.94 -6.89
C GLU A 252 -17.36 -35.02 -7.79
N GLU A 253 -17.32 -35.97 -8.73
CA GLU A 253 -16.17 -36.15 -9.64
C GLU A 253 -15.91 -34.89 -10.49
N TYR A 254 -16.95 -34.34 -11.12
CA TYR A 254 -16.84 -33.15 -11.96
C TYR A 254 -16.43 -31.91 -11.15
N TRP A 255 -17.06 -31.67 -10.00
CA TRP A 255 -16.71 -30.53 -9.14
C TRP A 255 -15.33 -30.67 -8.52
N SER A 256 -14.92 -31.88 -8.12
CA SER A 256 -13.56 -32.13 -7.63
C SER A 256 -12.52 -31.86 -8.72
N LYS A 257 -12.80 -32.26 -9.97
CA LYS A 257 -11.94 -31.94 -11.10
C LYS A 257 -11.88 -30.43 -11.36
N ALA A 258 -13.03 -29.74 -11.36
CA ALA A 258 -13.09 -28.29 -11.52
C ALA A 258 -12.31 -27.55 -10.44
N LYS A 259 -12.45 -27.98 -9.18
CA LYS A 259 -11.69 -27.45 -8.04
C LYS A 259 -10.18 -27.61 -8.23
N GLY A 260 -9.74 -28.77 -8.72
CA GLY A 260 -8.32 -29.06 -8.96
C GLY A 260 -7.65 -28.20 -10.04
N LEU A 261 -8.42 -27.44 -10.84
CA LEU A 261 -7.91 -26.55 -11.88
C LEU A 261 -7.67 -25.12 -11.42
N VAL A 262 -8.10 -24.76 -10.21
CA VAL A 262 -7.96 -23.41 -9.65
C VAL A 262 -7.13 -23.42 -8.36
N PRO A 263 -6.56 -22.27 -7.93
CA PRO A 263 -5.90 -22.17 -6.64
C PRO A 263 -6.82 -22.58 -5.49
N ALA A 264 -6.26 -23.30 -4.51
CA ALA A 264 -7.03 -23.88 -3.40
C ALA A 264 -7.70 -22.82 -2.50
N ASP A 265 -7.16 -21.61 -2.44
CA ASP A 265 -7.64 -20.46 -1.69
C ASP A 265 -8.70 -19.63 -2.44
N SER A 266 -8.94 -19.93 -3.72
CA SER A 266 -9.92 -19.21 -4.53
C SER A 266 -11.35 -19.37 -4.01
N GLU A 267 -12.18 -18.34 -4.21
CA GLU A 267 -13.60 -18.39 -3.87
C GLU A 267 -14.33 -19.52 -4.62
N PHE A 268 -13.96 -19.75 -5.88
CA PHE A 268 -14.48 -20.87 -6.66
C PHE A 268 -14.17 -22.23 -6.02
N ALA A 269 -12.93 -22.44 -5.55
CA ALA A 269 -12.56 -23.68 -4.88
C ALA A 269 -13.36 -23.92 -3.60
N ARG A 270 -13.61 -22.86 -2.81
CA ARG A 270 -14.46 -22.90 -1.60
C ARG A 270 -15.92 -23.24 -1.93
N GLY A 271 -16.48 -22.61 -2.96
CA GLY A 271 -17.85 -22.94 -3.41
C GLY A 271 -17.98 -24.39 -3.90
N MET A 272 -16.93 -24.92 -4.54
CA MET A 272 -16.92 -26.33 -4.95
C MET A 272 -16.85 -27.28 -3.75
N ASP A 273 -16.17 -26.93 -2.66
CA ASP A 273 -16.12 -27.76 -1.44
C ASP A 273 -17.50 -27.97 -0.83
N GLU A 274 -18.31 -26.92 -0.77
CA GLU A 274 -19.68 -26.99 -0.28
C GLU A 274 -20.53 -27.93 -1.15
N ASN A 275 -20.47 -27.74 -2.47
CA ASN A 275 -21.20 -28.57 -3.43
C ASN A 275 -20.79 -30.05 -3.35
N ILE A 276 -19.49 -30.34 -3.23
CA ILE A 276 -18.94 -31.69 -3.08
C ILE A 276 -19.39 -32.32 -1.76
N ALA A 277 -19.36 -31.57 -0.66
CA ALA A 277 -19.81 -32.08 0.65
C ALA A 277 -21.29 -32.46 0.62
N VAL A 278 -22.13 -31.64 -0.01
CA VAL A 278 -23.56 -31.90 -0.17
C VAL A 278 -23.80 -33.15 -1.04
N ALA A 279 -23.12 -33.27 -2.18
CA ALA A 279 -23.21 -34.47 -3.04
C ALA A 279 -22.80 -35.76 -2.30
N ARG A 280 -21.74 -35.71 -1.48
CA ARG A 280 -21.32 -36.86 -0.67
C ARG A 280 -22.37 -37.28 0.35
N ALA A 281 -22.97 -36.31 1.05
CA ALA A 281 -24.01 -36.58 2.03
C ALA A 281 -25.22 -37.26 1.38
N GLU A 282 -25.70 -36.71 0.27
CA GLU A 282 -26.80 -37.24 -0.53
C GLU A 282 -26.50 -38.65 -1.09
N SER A 283 -25.29 -38.87 -1.62
CA SER A 283 -24.87 -40.20 -2.10
C SER A 283 -24.85 -41.26 -0.99
N ASN A 284 -24.55 -40.87 0.25
CA ASN A 284 -24.49 -41.79 1.38
C ASN A 284 -25.87 -42.09 1.97
N GLN A 285 -26.80 -41.12 1.93
CA GLN A 285 -28.18 -41.34 2.34
C GLN A 285 -28.89 -42.36 1.45
N ARG A 286 -28.68 -42.32 0.13
CA ARG A 286 -29.32 -43.27 -0.81
C ARG A 286 -28.78 -44.71 -0.75
N LYS A 287 -27.69 -44.95 -0.02
CA LYS A 287 -27.10 -46.30 0.16
C LYS A 287 -27.62 -47.01 1.41
N LYS A 288 -28.32 -46.31 2.31
CA LYS A 288 -28.95 -46.87 3.51
C LYS A 288 -30.40 -47.21 3.22
#